data_AF-A0A422PGQ3-F1
#
_entry.id   AF-A0A422PGQ3-F1
#
_cell.length_a   1.000
_cell.length_b   1.000
_cell.length_c   1.000
_cell.angle_alpha   90.00
_cell.angle_beta   90.00
_cell.angle_gamma   90.00
#
_symmetry.space_group_name_H-M   'P 1'
#
loop_
_entity.id
_entity.type
_entity.pdbx_description
1 polymer ?
#
loop_
_entity_poly.entity_id
_entity_poly.type
_entity_poly.pdbx_seq_one_letter_code
_entity_poly.pdbx_strand_id
1 'polypeptide(L)'
;MQWRGGTVASCVRGVLHHRQRACAMLAVGAAPRAFCTATPLLMGHCVPTVKFSLGALPPKLQREFCCEENAQNLRHVTQRPPDTAADPTEKVVHVLPSWVHVVAWQCEACGCQWSARPVDRTDPQVSSFYACPKCVSGATAEPTATSDSRRSRLRRLAEVHPLLAAQWDEGRNAVLHNRVFIESVVDVPLPCSTVVWWACPHCRRSWRESVDSRVHRYEQQQQQERKKNDGDGGSATLPLCPSCERSGVYSSPRPEATLPSSAFAAVSSRCGENGVVGVKRFLKDDAVLLAEALLRPHEDPAALSLHSNKPLLWRCRWCTHEFTASIADRFLRYYRCPQCTGAVATPLNLLTIQRPDVVREVAQSVSRTKLLHMTIHDNTIVTFVCRTCMSPYRMSVRLRCVLQPGVTACPKCLWNRSQFAKEVAVANAERGALSAAPRLSMKKFRLKRRRRGTFDTVRNELRQRDPDLMN
;
A
#
# COMPACT_ATOMS: atom_id res chain seq x y z
N MET A 1 -56.59 -5.07 15.31
CA MET A 1 -56.36 -4.07 16.37
C MET A 1 -55.63 -2.89 15.75
N GLN A 2 -56.37 -1.82 15.48
CA GLN A 2 -55.92 -0.51 14.99
C GLN A 2 -55.53 0.38 16.18
N TRP A 3 -54.49 1.19 16.06
CA TRP A 3 -54.31 2.52 16.69
C TRP A 3 -53.32 3.29 15.76
N ARG A 4 -53.74 4.21 14.87
CA ARG A 4 -53.98 5.67 15.06
C ARG A 4 -52.91 6.30 15.98
N GLY A 5 -52.10 7.30 15.60
CA GLY A 5 -52.34 8.46 14.73
C GLY A 5 -52.72 9.66 15.61
N GLY A 6 -51.80 10.62 15.80
CA GLY A 6 -52.04 11.81 16.63
C GLY A 6 -50.98 12.90 16.46
N THR A 7 -51.29 13.87 15.61
CA THR A 7 -50.64 15.16 15.38
C THR A 7 -51.13 16.18 16.41
N VAL A 8 -50.30 17.11 16.86
CA VAL A 8 -50.75 18.38 17.50
C VAL A 8 -49.97 19.55 16.92
N ALA A 9 -50.70 20.61 16.58
CA ALA A 9 -50.28 21.81 15.89
C ALA A 9 -50.08 23.01 16.85
N SER A 10 -49.21 23.95 16.41
CA SER A 10 -49.22 25.43 16.58
C SER A 10 -49.59 26.06 17.94
N CYS A 11 -48.80 27.04 18.42
CA CYS A 11 -48.90 28.44 17.96
C CYS A 11 -47.88 29.38 18.64
N VAL A 12 -47.75 30.56 18.02
CA VAL A 12 -46.77 31.64 18.09
C VAL A 12 -46.94 32.58 19.30
N ARG A 13 -45.84 33.13 19.87
CA ARG A 13 -45.56 34.58 20.05
C ARG A 13 -44.41 34.87 21.03
N GLY A 14 -43.53 35.81 20.64
CA GLY A 14 -42.63 36.51 21.57
C GLY A 14 -41.31 36.97 20.95
N VAL A 15 -41.34 38.05 20.15
CA VAL A 15 -40.17 38.78 19.67
C VAL A 15 -39.60 39.64 20.80
N LEU A 16 -38.28 39.64 21.00
CA LEU A 16 -37.53 40.82 21.45
C LEU A 16 -36.10 40.76 20.90
N HIS A 17 -35.73 41.81 20.18
CA HIS A 17 -34.45 42.04 19.52
C HIS A 17 -33.29 42.13 20.51
N HIS A 18 -32.17 41.45 20.22
CA HIS A 18 -30.85 41.98 20.57
C HIS A 18 -29.83 41.68 19.47
N ARG A 19 -29.21 42.74 18.96
CA ARG A 19 -28.19 42.74 17.90
C ARG A 19 -26.94 41.98 18.36
N GLN A 20 -26.53 40.93 17.66
CA GLN A 20 -25.11 40.53 17.60
C GLN A 20 -24.73 40.07 16.18
N ARG A 21 -23.54 40.50 15.79
CA ARG A 21 -22.97 40.52 14.44
C ARG A 21 -22.75 39.09 13.91
N ALA A 22 -23.02 38.94 12.61
CA ALA A 22 -22.82 37.72 11.85
C ALA A 22 -21.36 37.24 11.91
N CYS A 23 -21.16 35.98 12.28
CA CYS A 23 -19.95 35.22 11.96
C CYS A 23 -20.39 34.11 11.00
N ALA A 24 -20.03 34.25 9.73
CA ALA A 24 -20.33 33.27 8.71
C ALA A 24 -19.54 31.99 9.00
N MET A 25 -20.26 30.90 9.25
CA MET A 25 -19.71 29.54 9.27
C MET A 25 -19.24 29.17 7.86
N LEU A 26 -17.93 29.06 7.68
CA LEU A 26 -17.35 28.30 6.58
C LEU A 26 -17.03 26.89 7.06
N ALA A 27 -17.53 25.92 6.29
CA ALA A 27 -17.42 24.49 6.52
C ALA A 27 -15.96 24.04 6.68
N VAL A 28 -15.70 23.29 7.76
CA VAL A 28 -14.39 22.71 8.06
C VAL A 28 -14.30 21.33 7.41
N GLY A 29 -13.37 21.20 6.46
CA GLY A 29 -13.00 19.95 5.80
C GLY A 29 -11.55 20.01 5.35
N ALA A 30 -10.63 20.27 6.28
CA ALA A 30 -9.18 20.16 6.05
C ALA A 30 -8.50 19.82 7.38
N ALA A 31 -7.66 18.77 7.39
CA ALA A 31 -6.73 18.57 8.49
C ALA A 31 -5.79 19.80 8.55
N PRO A 32 -5.49 20.37 9.73
CA PRO A 32 -4.73 21.60 9.81
C PRO A 32 -3.29 21.34 9.37
N ARG A 33 -2.91 21.92 8.23
CA ARG A 33 -1.50 22.14 7.86
C ARG A 33 -0.85 22.99 8.96
N ALA A 34 0.43 22.76 9.23
CA ALA A 34 1.20 23.58 10.16
C ALA A 34 1.03 25.07 9.84
N PHE A 35 0.55 25.85 10.82
CA PHE A 35 0.29 27.27 10.65
C PHE A 35 1.61 28.05 10.74
N CYS A 36 1.85 28.93 9.76
CA CYS A 36 2.87 29.98 9.86
C CYS A 36 2.30 31.09 10.76
N THR A 37 2.84 31.24 11.96
CA THR A 37 2.52 32.36 12.85
C THR A 37 3.58 33.43 12.69
N ALA A 38 3.19 34.59 12.18
CA ALA A 38 4.00 35.80 12.26
C ALA A 38 3.50 36.60 13.45
N THR A 39 4.18 36.48 14.60
CA THR A 39 3.85 37.26 15.80
C THR A 39 4.76 38.49 15.82
N PRO A 40 4.23 39.72 15.80
CA PRO A 40 5.05 40.92 15.93
C PRO A 40 5.61 41.01 17.35
N LEU A 41 6.90 41.31 17.46
CA LEU A 41 7.63 41.50 18.71
C LEU A 41 7.05 42.70 19.49
N LEU A 42 6.32 42.43 20.57
CA LEU A 42 6.00 43.43 21.59
C LEU A 42 7.03 43.31 22.71
N MET A 43 7.85 44.36 22.82
CA MET A 43 8.83 44.57 23.89
C MET A 43 8.14 44.62 25.26
N GLY A 44 8.70 43.87 26.22
CA GLY A 44 8.54 44.16 27.63
C GLY A 44 8.27 42.95 28.52
N HIS A 45 9.05 42.89 29.61
CA HIS A 45 9.02 42.00 30.78
C HIS A 45 10.05 40.86 30.73
N CYS A 46 11.04 40.96 31.65
CA CYS A 46 12.04 39.93 31.94
C CYS A 46 11.36 38.57 32.15
N VAL A 47 11.47 37.71 31.14
CA VAL A 47 10.98 36.33 31.20
C VAL A 47 12.00 35.54 32.02
N PRO A 48 11.59 34.73 33.02
CA PRO A 48 12.51 33.83 33.71
C PRO A 48 13.23 32.97 32.67
N THR A 49 14.56 32.82 32.83
CA THR A 49 15.45 32.09 31.93
C THR A 49 15.13 30.59 31.96
N VAL A 50 14.15 30.17 31.17
CA VAL A 50 13.87 28.75 30.92
C VAL A 50 14.98 28.21 30.01
N LYS A 51 15.80 27.29 30.51
CA LYS A 51 16.78 26.58 29.69
C LYS A 51 16.18 25.32 29.12
N PHE A 52 16.43 25.04 27.84
CA PHE A 52 16.02 23.78 27.20
C PHE A 52 17.24 22.87 27.00
N SER A 53 17.13 21.63 27.47
CA SER A 53 18.10 20.58 27.15
C SER A 53 17.60 19.79 25.94
N LEU A 54 18.29 19.95 24.80
CA LEU A 54 17.92 19.32 23.52
C LEU A 54 18.75 18.07 23.16
N GLY A 55 19.64 17.62 24.05
CA GLY A 55 20.59 16.54 23.76
C GLY A 55 19.96 15.20 23.35
N ALA A 56 18.69 14.98 23.67
CA ALA A 56 17.94 13.79 23.27
C ALA A 56 17.38 13.86 21.83
N LEU A 57 17.30 15.07 21.23
CA LEU A 57 16.79 15.26 19.86
C LEU A 57 17.91 15.03 18.82
N PRO A 58 17.58 14.61 17.59
CA PRO A 58 18.53 14.58 16.47
C PRO A 58 19.19 15.95 16.22
N PRO A 59 20.49 16.02 15.83
CA PRO A 59 21.22 17.28 15.69
C PRO A 59 20.56 18.31 14.77
N LYS A 60 19.89 17.86 13.70
CA LYS A 60 19.13 18.73 12.80
C LYS A 60 17.95 19.42 13.53
N LEU A 61 17.22 18.67 14.35
CA LEU A 61 16.11 19.22 15.12
C LEU A 61 16.61 20.13 16.25
N GLN A 62 17.76 19.83 16.86
CA GLN A 62 18.35 20.75 17.85
C GLN A 62 18.59 22.16 17.27
N ARG A 63 19.12 22.24 16.04
CA ARG A 63 19.35 23.53 15.37
C ARG A 63 18.08 24.24 14.92
N GLU A 64 17.03 23.49 14.60
CA GLU A 64 15.76 24.07 14.17
C GLU A 64 14.82 24.45 15.34
N PHE A 65 15.15 24.09 16.58
CA PHE A 65 14.30 24.36 17.74
C PHE A 65 14.43 25.82 18.22
N CYS A 66 13.32 26.56 18.27
CA CYS A 66 13.32 27.97 18.70
C CYS A 66 13.30 28.11 20.22
N CYS A 67 14.45 28.19 20.89
CA CYS A 67 14.50 28.33 22.35
C CYS A 67 13.74 29.56 22.87
N GLU A 68 13.93 30.74 22.25
CA GLU A 68 13.32 32.00 22.70
C GLU A 68 11.79 31.96 22.59
N GLU A 69 11.27 31.61 21.41
CA GLU A 69 9.84 31.53 21.13
C GLU A 69 9.17 30.45 22.00
N ASN A 70 9.82 29.30 22.20
CA ASN A 70 9.29 28.24 23.06
C ASN A 70 9.33 28.60 24.54
N ALA A 71 10.31 29.39 25.01
CA ALA A 71 10.32 29.90 26.38
C ALA A 71 9.11 30.81 26.65
N GLN A 72 8.66 31.56 25.63
CA GLN A 72 7.46 32.38 25.71
C GLN A 72 6.17 31.54 25.63
N ASN A 73 6.11 30.58 24.71
CA ASN A 73 4.89 29.78 24.47
C ASN A 73 4.63 28.71 25.53
N LEU A 74 5.67 28.16 26.16
CA LEU A 74 5.57 27.10 27.17
C LEU A 74 5.52 27.62 28.61
N ARG A 75 5.17 28.89 28.82
CA ARG A 75 5.00 29.49 30.16
C ARG A 75 4.09 28.69 31.08
N HIS A 76 3.04 28.07 30.54
CA HIS A 76 2.10 27.23 31.29
C HIS A 76 2.70 25.90 31.78
N VAL A 77 3.73 25.39 31.10
CA VAL A 77 4.46 24.17 31.51
C VAL A 77 5.48 24.48 32.61
N THR A 78 5.92 25.74 32.72
CA THR A 78 6.97 26.17 33.66
C THR A 78 6.43 26.82 34.95
N GLN A 79 5.14 27.20 34.97
CA GLN A 79 4.46 27.78 36.14
C GLN A 79 4.15 26.71 37.23
N ARG A 80 4.43 27.06 38.50
CA ARG A 80 4.11 26.26 39.70
C ARG A 80 2.67 26.59 40.18
N PRO A 81 1.96 25.67 40.85
CA PRO A 81 0.84 26.06 41.72
C PRO A 81 1.36 26.94 42.90
N PRO A 82 0.54 27.84 43.46
CA PRO A 82 1.03 29.01 44.18
C PRO A 82 1.78 28.78 45.51
N ASP A 83 1.80 27.58 46.09
CA ASP A 83 2.07 27.43 47.53
C ASP A 83 3.35 26.68 47.90
N THR A 84 4.48 26.92 47.22
CA THR A 84 5.78 26.43 47.71
C THR A 84 6.92 27.43 47.52
N ALA A 85 7.33 28.04 48.63
CA ALA A 85 8.57 28.80 48.76
C ALA A 85 9.77 27.84 48.65
N ALA A 86 10.56 27.96 47.58
CA ALA A 86 11.94 27.47 47.52
C ALA A 86 12.67 27.98 46.26
N ASP A 87 13.83 28.61 46.51
CA ASP A 87 15.12 28.67 45.79
C ASP A 87 15.16 28.99 44.27
N PRO A 88 16.00 29.94 43.80
CA PRO A 88 16.13 30.31 42.38
C PRO A 88 17.03 29.29 41.65
N THR A 89 16.64 28.02 41.67
CA THR A 89 17.30 27.00 40.86
C THR A 89 16.79 27.10 39.42
N GLU A 90 17.72 27.33 38.51
CA GLU A 90 17.50 27.44 37.07
C GLU A 90 16.75 26.19 36.54
N LYS A 91 15.50 26.35 36.09
CA LYS A 91 14.71 25.22 35.59
C LYS A 91 15.14 24.84 34.18
N VAL A 92 15.71 23.63 34.05
CA VAL A 92 16.05 23.02 32.76
C VAL A 92 14.92 22.10 32.31
N VAL A 93 14.33 22.38 31.15
CA VAL A 93 13.30 21.55 30.50
C VAL A 93 13.98 20.60 29.52
N HIS A 94 13.90 19.29 29.76
CA HIS A 94 14.44 18.28 28.87
C HIS A 94 13.45 17.95 27.75
N VAL A 95 13.79 18.30 26.50
CA VAL A 95 12.93 18.02 25.35
C VAL A 95 13.27 16.64 24.80
N LEU A 96 12.31 15.72 24.89
CA LEU A 96 12.46 14.34 24.42
C LEU A 96 11.91 14.18 22.98
N PRO A 97 12.41 13.20 22.21
CA PRO A 97 11.82 12.83 20.93
C PRO A 97 10.33 12.50 21.02
N SER A 98 9.88 11.89 22.11
CA SER A 98 8.47 11.53 22.35
C SER A 98 7.57 12.70 22.77
N TRP A 99 8.09 13.94 22.78
CA TRP A 99 7.35 15.09 23.26
C TRP A 99 6.11 15.37 22.40
N VAL A 100 4.96 15.44 23.06
CA VAL A 100 3.63 15.50 22.43
C VAL A 100 3.10 16.93 22.26
N HIS A 101 3.67 17.91 22.97
CA HIS A 101 3.22 19.29 22.83
C HIS A 101 3.80 19.95 21.59
N VAL A 102 3.02 20.86 21.01
CA VAL A 102 3.43 21.65 19.85
C VAL A 102 4.47 22.66 20.30
N VAL A 103 5.56 22.76 19.54
CA VAL A 103 6.63 23.73 19.75
C VAL A 103 6.94 24.46 18.44
N ALA A 104 7.50 25.66 18.56
CA ALA A 104 7.97 26.47 17.46
C ALA A 104 9.32 25.98 16.95
N TRP A 105 9.44 25.93 15.62
CA TRP A 105 10.63 25.58 14.87
C TRP A 105 10.99 26.71 13.91
N GLN A 106 12.28 26.85 13.62
CA GLN A 106 12.83 27.79 12.64
C GLN A 106 13.77 27.06 11.69
N CYS A 107 13.62 27.33 10.39
CA CYS A 107 14.32 26.58 9.37
C CYS A 107 15.69 27.20 9.16
N GLU A 108 16.75 26.41 9.28
CA GLU A 108 18.11 26.86 9.02
C GLU A 108 18.31 27.35 7.57
N ALA A 109 17.56 26.80 6.60
CA ALA A 109 17.72 27.11 5.19
C ALA A 109 16.98 28.38 4.72
N CYS A 110 15.80 28.68 5.27
CA CYS A 110 14.96 29.80 4.80
C CYS A 110 14.42 30.71 5.91
N GLY A 111 14.75 30.43 7.17
CA GLY A 111 14.26 31.18 8.31
C GLY A 111 12.75 31.08 8.55
N CYS A 112 12.01 30.23 7.82
CA CYS A 112 10.58 30.02 8.04
C CYS A 112 10.34 29.61 9.50
N GLN A 113 9.34 30.19 10.16
CA GLN A 113 8.89 29.73 11.47
C GLN A 113 7.59 28.94 11.32
N TRP A 114 7.48 27.81 12.02
CA TRP A 114 6.28 26.96 12.01
C TRP A 114 6.17 26.16 13.29
N SER A 115 4.98 25.67 13.55
CA SER A 115 4.67 24.88 14.74
C SER A 115 4.47 23.40 14.41
N ALA A 116 5.12 22.51 15.17
CA ALA A 116 4.96 21.06 15.04
C ALA A 116 5.38 20.35 16.34
N ARG A 117 4.96 19.09 16.51
CA ARG A 117 5.34 18.27 17.68
C ARG A 117 6.67 17.56 17.42
N PRO A 118 7.61 17.51 18.40
CA PRO A 118 8.85 16.74 18.24
C PRO A 118 8.59 15.27 17.88
N VAL A 119 7.58 14.63 18.49
CA VAL A 119 7.23 13.22 18.22
C VAL A 119 6.93 12.95 16.75
N ASP A 120 6.19 13.84 16.08
CA ASP A 120 5.89 13.67 14.65
C ASP A 120 7.11 13.93 13.77
N ARG A 121 7.93 14.91 14.14
CA ARG A 121 9.14 15.26 13.37
C ARG A 121 10.24 14.20 13.49
N THR A 122 10.24 13.43 14.57
CA THR A 122 11.15 12.30 14.75
C THR A 122 10.64 11.00 14.12
N ASP A 123 9.34 10.89 13.85
CA ASP A 123 8.74 9.71 13.21
C ASP A 123 9.00 9.73 11.68
N PRO A 124 9.81 8.81 11.12
CA PRO A 124 10.11 8.78 9.68
C PRO A 124 8.86 8.67 8.80
N GLN A 125 7.76 8.10 9.31
CA GLN A 125 6.53 7.93 8.55
C GLN A 125 5.87 9.28 8.24
N VAL A 126 5.95 10.26 9.15
CA VAL A 126 5.20 11.52 9.06
C VAL A 126 6.09 12.77 9.07
N SER A 127 7.38 12.63 9.35
CA SER A 127 8.34 13.74 9.44
C SER A 127 8.39 14.62 8.19
N SER A 128 8.25 14.04 6.99
CA SER A 128 8.20 14.78 5.72
C SER A 128 6.99 15.71 5.61
N PHE A 129 5.85 15.38 6.25
CA PHE A 129 4.67 16.24 6.30
C PHE A 129 4.90 17.46 7.22
N TYR A 130 5.67 17.29 8.29
CA TYR A 130 5.99 18.35 9.26
C TYR A 130 7.34 19.05 8.99
N ALA A 131 7.89 18.86 7.78
CA ALA A 131 9.07 19.60 7.30
C ALA A 131 8.75 21.10 7.12
N CYS A 132 9.77 21.94 6.83
CA CYS A 132 9.52 23.38 6.65
C CYS A 132 8.52 23.61 5.50
N PRO A 133 7.39 24.28 5.77
CA PRO A 133 6.34 24.50 4.77
C PRO A 133 6.82 25.37 3.60
N LYS A 134 7.72 26.35 3.83
CA LYS A 134 8.28 27.17 2.75
C LYS A 134 9.19 26.37 1.81
N CYS A 135 10.05 25.51 2.34
CA CYS A 135 10.97 24.71 1.54
C CYS A 135 10.24 23.66 0.68
N VAL A 136 9.13 23.11 1.19
CA VAL A 136 8.28 22.13 0.48
C VAL A 136 7.40 22.81 -0.56
N SER A 137 6.78 23.94 -0.21
CA SER A 137 5.84 24.63 -1.09
C SER A 137 6.53 25.35 -2.23
N GLY A 138 7.79 25.77 -2.05
CA GLY A 138 8.65 26.35 -3.07
C GLY A 138 7.88 27.24 -4.04
N ALA A 139 7.45 28.43 -3.56
CA ALA A 139 6.69 29.37 -4.38
C ALA A 139 7.30 29.45 -5.78
N THR A 140 6.49 29.22 -6.81
CA THR A 140 6.79 29.51 -8.21
C THR A 140 7.03 31.01 -8.31
N ALA A 141 8.26 31.43 -8.01
CA ALA A 141 8.72 32.75 -8.34
C ALA A 141 8.84 32.80 -9.87
N GLU A 142 8.05 33.68 -10.47
CA GLU A 142 8.29 34.21 -11.82
C GLU A 142 9.79 34.47 -12.01
N PRO A 143 10.35 34.21 -13.20
CA PRO A 143 11.77 34.36 -13.48
C PRO A 143 12.14 35.83 -13.65
N THR A 144 12.04 36.63 -12.58
CA THR A 144 12.68 37.94 -12.52
C THR A 144 13.94 37.85 -11.68
N ALA A 145 15.03 38.27 -12.33
CA ALA A 145 16.40 38.04 -11.94
C ALA A 145 16.76 38.65 -10.58
N THR A 146 17.31 37.83 -9.69
CA THR A 146 18.61 38.06 -9.03
C THR A 146 19.02 36.81 -8.25
N SER A 147 20.27 36.43 -8.46
CA SER A 147 20.89 35.19 -7.99
C SER A 147 21.12 35.20 -6.48
N ASP A 148 20.31 34.44 -5.74
CA ASP A 148 20.76 33.67 -4.55
C ASP A 148 19.65 32.81 -3.90
N SER A 149 18.37 33.03 -4.24
CA SER A 149 17.22 32.30 -3.65
C SER A 149 16.96 30.87 -4.18
N ARG A 150 17.81 30.33 -5.07
CA ARG A 150 17.62 28.96 -5.64
C ARG A 150 17.91 27.81 -4.66
N ARG A 151 18.38 28.09 -3.44
CA ARG A 151 18.87 27.05 -2.51
C ARG A 151 17.80 26.38 -1.62
N SER A 152 16.54 26.82 -1.63
CA SER A 152 15.59 26.39 -0.58
C SER A 152 14.47 25.43 -1.01
N ARG A 153 14.28 25.15 -2.31
CA ARG A 153 13.18 24.26 -2.77
C ARG A 153 13.63 22.80 -2.78
N LEU A 154 12.87 21.94 -2.11
CA LEU A 154 13.05 20.49 -2.23
C LEU A 154 12.57 20.00 -3.60
N ARG A 155 13.33 19.09 -4.22
CA ARG A 155 12.93 18.43 -5.48
C ARG A 155 11.79 17.45 -5.20
N ARG A 156 10.88 17.25 -6.15
CA ARG A 156 9.73 16.33 -5.98
C ARG A 156 9.95 15.00 -6.67
N LEU A 157 9.37 13.93 -6.14
CA LEU A 157 9.51 12.57 -6.68
C LEU A 157 9.06 12.50 -8.15
N ALA A 158 7.91 13.10 -8.48
CA ALA A 158 7.37 13.08 -9.83
C ALA A 158 8.23 13.85 -10.85
N GLU A 159 8.96 14.89 -10.40
CA GLU A 159 9.85 15.68 -11.25
C GLU A 159 11.15 14.92 -11.59
N VAL A 160 11.70 14.20 -10.60
CA VAL A 160 13.00 13.53 -10.74
C VAL A 160 12.86 12.10 -11.25
N HIS A 161 11.86 11.37 -10.77
CA HIS A 161 11.68 9.93 -10.98
C HIS A 161 10.24 9.60 -11.41
N PRO A 162 9.82 9.99 -12.62
CA PRO A 162 8.44 9.83 -13.09
C PRO A 162 7.99 8.36 -13.19
N LEU A 163 8.91 7.45 -13.54
CA LEU A 163 8.62 6.01 -13.60
C LEU A 163 8.33 5.39 -12.23
N LEU A 164 8.93 5.92 -11.16
CA LEU A 164 8.60 5.52 -9.80
C LEU A 164 7.26 6.14 -9.40
N ALA A 165 7.06 7.44 -9.66
CA ALA A 165 5.80 8.13 -9.36
C ALA A 165 4.57 7.45 -10.00
N ALA A 166 4.72 6.93 -11.23
CA ALA A 166 3.65 6.18 -11.92
C ALA A 166 3.23 4.88 -11.21
N GLN A 167 4.00 4.40 -10.24
CA GLN A 167 3.71 3.19 -9.47
C GLN A 167 3.08 3.49 -8.12
N TRP A 168 2.70 4.74 -7.85
CA TRP A 168 2.02 5.12 -6.62
C TRP A 168 0.64 4.47 -6.52
N ASP A 169 0.32 3.85 -5.39
CA ASP A 169 -1.02 3.31 -5.12
C ASP A 169 -1.89 4.34 -4.39
N GLU A 170 -2.60 5.19 -5.14
CA GLU A 170 -3.43 6.26 -4.58
C GLU A 170 -4.48 5.72 -3.60
N GLY A 171 -5.17 4.64 -3.97
CA GLY A 171 -6.25 4.09 -3.16
C GLY A 171 -5.77 3.60 -1.79
N ARG A 172 -4.61 2.94 -1.73
CA ARG A 172 -4.04 2.51 -0.44
C ARG A 172 -3.41 3.67 0.32
N ASN A 173 -2.73 4.59 -0.36
CA ASN A 173 -2.07 5.71 0.31
C ASN A 173 -3.08 6.72 0.87
N ALA A 174 -4.28 6.83 0.30
CA ALA A 174 -5.37 7.64 0.84
C ALA A 174 -5.95 7.11 2.16
N VAL A 175 -5.65 5.87 2.56
CA VAL A 175 -6.14 5.31 3.83
C VAL A 175 -5.35 5.91 5.00
N LEU A 176 -6.03 6.67 5.85
CA LEU A 176 -5.44 7.35 7.01
C LEU A 176 -4.63 6.42 7.94
N HIS A 177 -5.06 5.17 8.12
CA HIS A 177 -4.36 4.18 8.94
C HIS A 177 -2.94 3.87 8.43
N ASN A 178 -2.66 4.10 7.15
CA ASN A 178 -1.32 3.95 6.59
C ASN A 178 -0.39 5.12 6.95
N ARG A 179 -0.93 6.20 7.54
CA ARG A 179 -0.18 7.39 7.98
C ARG A 179 0.67 7.99 6.85
N VAL A 180 0.13 8.00 5.63
CA VAL A 180 0.71 8.69 4.47
C VAL A 180 -0.07 9.99 4.32
N PHE A 181 0.46 11.09 4.87
CA PHE A 181 -0.21 12.40 4.86
C PHE A 181 0.14 13.25 3.64
N ILE A 182 0.48 12.60 2.52
CA ILE A 182 0.82 13.25 1.26
C ILE A 182 -0.38 13.05 0.33
N GLU A 183 -1.02 14.16 -0.05
CA GLU A 183 -2.27 14.15 -0.83
C GLU A 183 -2.07 13.58 -2.24
N SER A 184 -0.95 13.91 -2.88
CA SER A 184 -0.64 13.46 -4.24
C SER A 184 0.83 13.11 -4.41
N VAL A 185 1.12 12.21 -5.34
CA VAL A 185 2.50 11.80 -5.69
C VAL A 185 3.37 12.99 -6.15
N VAL A 186 2.74 14.05 -6.67
CA VAL A 186 3.44 15.28 -7.10
C VAL A 186 3.96 16.10 -5.91
N ASP A 187 3.43 15.87 -4.71
CA ASP A 187 3.81 16.58 -3.49
C ASP A 187 4.84 15.85 -2.65
N VAL A 188 5.27 14.66 -3.06
CA VAL A 188 6.28 13.88 -2.35
C VAL A 188 7.64 14.59 -2.47
N PRO A 189 8.20 15.14 -1.39
CA PRO A 189 9.52 15.76 -1.43
C PRO A 189 10.61 14.68 -1.49
N LEU A 190 11.78 15.03 -2.00
CA LEU A 190 13.00 14.23 -1.89
C LEU A 190 14.05 15.00 -1.07
N PRO A 191 14.67 14.37 -0.06
CA PRO A 191 14.47 13.00 0.41
C PRO A 191 13.18 12.80 1.24
N CYS A 192 12.62 11.59 1.22
CA CYS A 192 11.42 11.22 1.98
C CYS A 192 11.51 9.76 2.47
N SER A 193 11.52 9.56 3.78
CA SER A 193 11.59 8.24 4.41
C SER A 193 10.22 7.61 4.69
N THR A 194 9.12 8.30 4.35
CA THR A 194 7.76 7.77 4.50
C THR A 194 7.61 6.44 3.76
N VAL A 195 7.08 5.45 4.46
CA VAL A 195 6.76 4.15 3.89
C VAL A 195 5.38 4.20 3.26
N VAL A 196 5.32 3.99 1.95
CA VAL A 196 4.13 4.14 1.12
C VAL A 196 3.78 2.82 0.43
N TRP A 197 2.57 2.76 -0.13
CA TRP A 197 2.13 1.67 -0.99
C TRP A 197 2.41 2.00 -2.45
N TRP A 198 2.97 1.02 -3.15
CA TRP A 198 3.24 1.04 -4.57
C TRP A 198 2.43 -0.05 -5.25
N ALA A 199 2.14 0.08 -6.54
CA ALA A 199 1.43 -0.89 -7.37
C ALA A 199 2.28 -1.27 -8.59
N CYS A 200 2.43 -2.57 -8.83
CA CYS A 200 3.37 -3.05 -9.85
C CYS A 200 2.71 -2.96 -11.23
N PRO A 201 3.33 -2.32 -12.23
CA PRO A 201 2.74 -2.24 -13.56
C PRO A 201 2.62 -3.62 -14.22
N HIS A 202 3.51 -4.55 -13.87
CA HIS A 202 3.53 -5.91 -14.42
C HIS A 202 2.55 -6.86 -13.70
N CYS A 203 2.78 -7.15 -12.41
CA CYS A 203 1.96 -8.14 -11.70
C CYS A 203 0.71 -7.57 -11.02
N ARG A 204 0.50 -6.25 -11.09
CA ARG A 204 -0.64 -5.51 -10.49
C ARG A 204 -0.81 -5.71 -8.98
N ARG A 205 0.19 -6.26 -8.30
CA ARG A 205 0.20 -6.40 -6.83
C ARG A 205 0.73 -5.14 -6.20
N SER A 206 0.06 -4.69 -5.14
CA SER A 206 0.55 -3.61 -4.30
C SER A 206 1.57 -4.13 -3.29
N TRP A 207 2.60 -3.34 -2.96
CA TRP A 207 3.53 -3.61 -1.87
C TRP A 207 3.91 -2.34 -1.13
N ARG A 208 4.36 -2.50 0.11
CA ARG A 208 4.78 -1.42 1.00
C ARG A 208 6.30 -1.29 1.03
N GLU A 209 6.81 -0.08 0.85
CA GLU A 209 8.25 0.25 0.81
C GLU A 209 8.48 1.77 1.00
N SER A 210 9.58 2.17 1.62
CA SER A 210 9.96 3.59 1.78
C SER A 210 10.31 4.23 0.44
N VAL A 211 9.95 5.50 0.27
CA VAL A 211 10.32 6.28 -0.92
C VAL A 211 11.84 6.37 -1.05
N ASP A 212 12.54 6.74 0.01
CA ASP A 212 14.00 6.86 0.04
C ASP A 212 14.72 5.58 -0.40
N SER A 213 14.40 4.43 0.22
CA SER A 213 15.06 3.17 -0.10
C SER A 213 14.71 2.67 -1.51
N ARG A 214 13.53 3.00 -2.03
CA ARG A 214 13.14 2.66 -3.41
C ARG A 214 13.87 3.52 -4.43
N VAL A 215 13.94 4.84 -4.20
CA VAL A 215 14.69 5.78 -5.04
C VAL A 215 16.17 5.37 -5.10
N HIS A 216 16.78 5.11 -3.95
CA HIS A 216 18.18 4.70 -3.88
C HIS A 216 18.46 3.42 -4.69
N ARG A 217 17.61 2.40 -4.57
CA ARG A 217 17.74 1.15 -5.33
C ARG A 217 17.61 1.37 -6.83
N TYR A 218 16.65 2.18 -7.24
CA TYR A 218 16.44 2.51 -8.64
C TYR A 218 17.65 3.24 -9.24
N GLU A 219 18.22 4.20 -8.51
CA GLU A 219 19.43 4.91 -8.92
C GLU A 219 20.64 3.97 -9.02
N GLN A 220 20.81 3.05 -8.06
CA GLN A 220 21.86 2.01 -8.14
C GLN A 220 21.70 1.11 -9.37
N GLN A 221 20.46 0.70 -9.68
CA GLN A 221 20.18 -0.13 -10.85
C GLN A 221 20.52 0.62 -12.15
N GLN A 222 20.11 1.87 -12.28
CA GLN A 222 20.42 2.73 -13.43
C GLN A 222 21.94 2.88 -13.63
N GLN A 223 22.70 3.07 -12.55
CA GLN A 223 24.16 3.16 -12.62
C GLN A 223 24.79 1.84 -13.07
N GLN A 224 24.27 0.70 -12.60
CA GLN A 224 24.79 -0.61 -12.99
C GLN A 224 24.49 -0.93 -14.46
N GLU A 225 23.34 -0.51 -14.98
CA GLU A 225 22.97 -0.68 -16.38
C GLU A 225 23.79 0.20 -17.31
N ARG A 226 24.05 1.46 -16.92
CA ARG A 226 24.97 2.34 -17.66
C ARG A 226 26.36 1.74 -17.79
N LYS A 227 26.90 1.13 -16.73
CA LYS A 227 28.20 0.43 -16.75
C LYS A 227 28.21 -0.84 -17.63
N LYS A 228 27.05 -1.42 -17.93
CA LYS A 228 26.93 -2.61 -18.79
C LYS A 228 26.75 -2.25 -20.27
N ASN A 229 26.18 -1.09 -20.56
CA ASN A 229 25.78 -0.68 -21.91
C ASN A 229 26.81 0.22 -22.63
N ASP A 230 28.09 0.13 -22.29
CA ASP A 230 29.18 0.83 -23.02
C ASP A 230 29.37 0.33 -24.48
N GLY A 231 28.35 -0.30 -25.10
CA GLY A 231 28.44 -0.83 -26.47
C GLY A 231 27.15 -1.08 -27.26
N ASP A 232 25.94 -0.91 -26.71
CA ASP A 232 24.70 -1.06 -27.52
C ASP A 232 23.53 -0.22 -26.96
N GLY A 233 22.69 0.30 -27.85
CA GLY A 233 21.69 1.32 -27.58
C GLY A 233 20.82 1.04 -26.35
N GLY A 234 20.97 1.87 -25.32
CA GLY A 234 20.36 1.66 -24.01
C GLY A 234 18.83 1.63 -24.03
N SER A 235 18.25 0.44 -23.88
CA SER A 235 16.83 0.32 -23.52
C SER A 235 16.64 0.75 -22.06
N ALA A 236 15.77 1.72 -21.83
CA ALA A 236 15.43 2.18 -20.48
C ALA A 236 14.77 1.06 -19.67
N THR A 237 15.36 0.66 -18.55
CA THR A 237 14.78 -0.37 -17.69
C THR A 237 13.63 0.19 -16.87
N LEU A 238 12.45 -0.41 -17.06
CA LEU A 238 11.28 -0.10 -16.24
C LEU A 238 11.49 -0.65 -14.82
N PRO A 239 11.37 0.19 -13.77
CA PRO A 239 11.41 -0.30 -12.40
C PRO A 239 10.21 -1.21 -12.15
N LEU A 240 10.37 -2.30 -11.41
CA LEU A 240 9.27 -3.22 -11.10
C LEU A 240 9.14 -3.40 -9.58
N CYS A 241 8.24 -4.28 -9.16
CA CYS A 241 8.20 -4.67 -7.76
C CYS A 241 9.34 -5.68 -7.46
N PRO A 242 9.78 -5.78 -6.20
CA PRO A 242 10.94 -6.61 -5.85
C PRO A 242 10.80 -8.10 -6.16
N SER A 243 9.58 -8.60 -6.33
CA SER A 243 9.35 -9.98 -6.77
C SER A 243 9.43 -10.17 -8.28
N CYS A 244 9.00 -9.20 -9.07
CA CYS A 244 9.18 -9.24 -10.52
C CYS A 244 10.65 -9.05 -10.91
N GLU A 245 11.35 -8.15 -10.21
CA GLU A 245 12.80 -7.95 -10.36
C GLU A 245 13.56 -9.26 -10.08
N ARG A 246 13.24 -9.95 -8.97
CA ARG A 246 13.87 -11.24 -8.63
C ARG A 246 13.53 -12.35 -9.63
N SER A 247 12.38 -12.29 -10.29
CA SER A 247 12.01 -13.22 -11.36
C SER A 247 12.70 -12.94 -12.70
N GLY A 248 13.57 -11.93 -12.78
CA GLY A 248 14.27 -11.57 -14.02
C GLY A 248 13.34 -10.99 -15.08
N VAL A 249 12.18 -10.47 -14.68
CA VAL A 249 11.30 -9.76 -15.60
C VAL A 249 11.95 -8.40 -15.85
N TYR A 250 12.72 -8.28 -16.92
CA TYR A 250 13.16 -7.01 -17.46
C TYR A 250 12.29 -6.74 -18.69
N SER A 251 11.63 -5.59 -18.73
CA SER A 251 10.85 -5.21 -19.91
C SER A 251 11.80 -4.82 -21.04
N SER A 252 12.30 -5.79 -21.78
CA SER A 252 12.69 -5.55 -23.17
C SER A 252 11.46 -5.78 -24.05
N PRO A 253 11.02 -4.80 -24.85
CA PRO A 253 10.14 -5.09 -25.97
C PRO A 253 10.98 -5.85 -27.00
N ARG A 254 10.86 -7.19 -27.05
CA ARG A 254 11.29 -7.90 -28.26
C ARG A 254 10.29 -7.54 -29.37
N PRO A 255 10.73 -7.09 -30.56
CA PRO A 255 9.82 -6.89 -31.68
C PRO A 255 9.15 -8.22 -32.02
N GLU A 256 7.85 -8.15 -32.27
CA GLU A 256 6.99 -9.27 -32.65
C GLU A 256 7.57 -10.01 -33.86
N ALA A 257 8.16 -11.17 -33.62
CA ALA A 257 8.37 -12.15 -34.67
C ALA A 257 7.13 -13.04 -34.74
N THR A 258 6.37 -12.82 -35.79
CA THR A 258 5.22 -13.60 -36.25
C THR A 258 5.54 -15.10 -36.35
N LEU A 259 4.51 -15.93 -36.13
CA LEU A 259 4.33 -17.36 -36.52
C LEU A 259 4.58 -18.44 -35.42
N PRO A 260 4.07 -19.68 -35.60
CA PRO A 260 2.68 -20.06 -35.42
C PRO A 260 2.48 -21.16 -34.36
N SER A 261 1.21 -21.46 -34.09
CA SER A 261 0.74 -22.46 -33.13
C SER A 261 1.18 -23.90 -33.45
N SER A 262 2.08 -24.48 -32.66
CA SER A 262 1.98 -25.83 -32.06
C SER A 262 3.37 -26.37 -31.66
N ALA A 263 3.61 -26.51 -30.35
CA ALA A 263 4.36 -27.61 -29.73
C ALA A 263 4.61 -27.28 -28.26
N PHE A 264 4.05 -28.12 -27.37
CA PHE A 264 4.53 -28.22 -26.00
C PHE A 264 5.96 -28.76 -26.04
N ALA A 265 6.94 -27.93 -25.71
CA ALA A 265 8.28 -28.38 -25.36
C ALA A 265 8.65 -27.78 -24.01
N ALA A 266 9.04 -28.67 -23.09
CA ALA A 266 9.44 -28.36 -21.73
C ALA A 266 10.51 -27.26 -21.71
N VAL A 267 10.20 -26.14 -21.03
CA VAL A 267 11.18 -25.12 -20.69
C VAL A 267 12.08 -25.69 -19.60
N SER A 268 13.14 -26.36 -20.05
CA SER A 268 14.26 -26.72 -19.20
C SER A 268 15.03 -25.44 -18.88
N SER A 269 15.13 -25.16 -17.59
CA SER A 269 15.80 -24.01 -17.01
C SER A 269 17.28 -24.02 -17.37
N ARG A 270 17.68 -23.27 -18.41
CA ARG A 270 19.08 -22.88 -18.60
C ARG A 270 19.33 -21.56 -17.87
N CYS A 271 19.76 -21.66 -16.62
CA CYS A 271 20.53 -20.59 -15.99
C CYS A 271 21.89 -20.52 -16.71
N GLY A 272 22.08 -19.48 -17.51
CA GLY A 272 23.38 -19.07 -18.05
C GLY A 272 23.74 -17.74 -17.43
N GLU A 273 24.62 -17.79 -16.44
CA GLU A 273 25.26 -16.65 -15.79
C GLU A 273 26.22 -15.94 -16.75
N ASN A 274 26.29 -14.61 -16.65
CA ASN A 274 27.53 -13.83 -16.62
C ASN A 274 27.16 -12.34 -16.49
N GLY A 275 26.67 -11.98 -15.31
CA GLY A 275 26.73 -10.61 -14.83
C GLY A 275 27.37 -10.68 -13.45
N VAL A 276 28.44 -9.92 -13.23
CA VAL A 276 29.09 -9.79 -11.91
C VAL A 276 28.09 -9.17 -10.95
N VAL A 277 27.22 -10.01 -10.36
CA VAL A 277 26.38 -9.65 -9.24
C VAL A 277 27.27 -9.82 -8.03
N GLY A 278 27.61 -8.71 -7.38
CA GLY A 278 28.36 -8.75 -6.12
C GLY A 278 27.72 -9.77 -5.18
N VAL A 279 28.52 -10.71 -4.67
CA VAL A 279 28.05 -11.75 -3.78
C VAL A 279 27.49 -11.08 -2.53
N LYS A 280 26.17 -11.12 -2.34
CA LYS A 280 25.52 -10.64 -1.13
C LYS A 280 25.88 -11.58 0.01
N ARG A 281 26.53 -11.06 1.05
CA ARG A 281 27.03 -11.85 2.19
C ARG A 281 26.20 -11.60 3.44
N PHE A 282 25.84 -10.35 3.68
CA PHE A 282 25.16 -9.89 4.89
C PHE A 282 23.80 -9.28 4.58
N LEU A 283 22.94 -9.18 5.60
CA LEU A 283 21.58 -8.67 5.47
C LEU A 283 21.56 -7.24 4.90
N LYS A 284 22.56 -6.41 5.26
CA LYS A 284 22.72 -5.06 4.67
C LYS A 284 22.88 -5.05 3.14
N ASP A 285 23.38 -6.13 2.54
CA ASP A 285 23.65 -6.23 1.10
C ASP A 285 22.36 -6.53 0.31
N ASP A 286 21.29 -6.96 1.00
CA ASP A 286 19.98 -7.21 0.40
C ASP A 286 18.95 -6.20 0.93
N ALA A 287 18.91 -5.01 0.30
CA ALA A 287 17.97 -3.94 0.65
C ALA A 287 16.49 -4.38 0.65
N VAL A 288 16.15 -5.40 -0.16
CA VAL A 288 14.80 -5.97 -0.25
C VAL A 288 14.48 -6.73 1.04
N LEU A 289 15.35 -7.64 1.48
CA LEU A 289 15.19 -8.36 2.74
C LEU A 289 15.32 -7.43 3.96
N LEU A 290 16.28 -6.52 3.95
CA LEU A 290 16.49 -5.56 5.03
C LEU A 290 15.22 -4.73 5.30
N ALA A 291 14.52 -4.29 4.25
CA ALA A 291 13.27 -3.54 4.38
C ALA A 291 12.10 -4.35 5.00
N GLU A 292 12.14 -5.68 4.93
CA GLU A 292 11.16 -6.55 5.61
C GLU A 292 11.57 -6.93 7.03
N ALA A 293 12.85 -6.83 7.40
CA ALA A 293 13.33 -7.23 8.70
C ALA A 293 12.93 -6.21 9.79
N LEU A 294 12.33 -6.69 10.87
CA LEU A 294 12.06 -5.90 12.08
C LEU A 294 13.19 -6.14 13.09
N LEU A 295 14.34 -5.53 12.81
CA LEU A 295 15.53 -5.65 13.66
C LEU A 295 15.32 -4.98 15.01
N ARG A 296 15.84 -5.61 16.07
CA ARG A 296 15.93 -4.97 17.39
C ARG A 296 17.04 -3.91 17.37
N PRO A 297 16.99 -2.89 18.24
CA PRO A 297 17.96 -1.79 18.23
C PRO A 297 19.44 -2.21 18.34
N HIS A 298 19.72 -3.36 18.97
CA HIS A 298 21.07 -3.91 19.14
C HIS A 298 21.52 -4.82 18.00
N GLU A 299 20.67 -5.11 17.01
CA GLU A 299 20.98 -6.02 15.92
C GLU A 299 21.54 -5.24 14.72
N ASP A 300 22.85 -5.39 14.48
CA ASP A 300 23.52 -4.77 13.34
C ASP A 300 23.31 -5.59 12.05
N PRO A 301 22.65 -5.04 11.01
CA PRO A 301 22.47 -5.71 9.72
C PRO A 301 23.78 -6.03 8.99
N ALA A 302 24.89 -5.35 9.32
CA ALA A 302 26.20 -5.64 8.76
C ALA A 302 26.84 -6.92 9.32
N ALA A 303 26.44 -7.33 10.53
CA ALA A 303 26.94 -8.54 11.18
C ALA A 303 26.08 -9.79 10.90
N LEU A 304 24.88 -9.61 10.34
CA LEU A 304 23.93 -10.70 10.09
C LEU A 304 24.18 -11.36 8.73
N SER A 305 24.80 -12.54 8.73
CA SER A 305 25.02 -13.33 7.51
C SER A 305 23.71 -13.81 6.87
N LEU A 306 23.61 -13.72 5.55
CA LEU A 306 22.46 -14.19 4.76
C LEU A 306 22.28 -15.72 4.79
N HIS A 307 23.30 -16.46 5.21
CA HIS A 307 23.28 -17.91 5.34
C HIS A 307 23.00 -18.37 6.77
N SER A 308 22.76 -17.43 7.70
CA SER A 308 22.52 -17.74 9.10
C SER A 308 21.12 -18.33 9.33
N ASN A 309 21.04 -19.38 10.15
CA ASN A 309 19.77 -19.92 10.63
C ASN A 309 19.17 -19.08 11.79
N LYS A 310 19.74 -17.92 12.12
CA LYS A 310 19.20 -17.03 13.15
C LYS A 310 17.77 -16.60 12.81
N PRO A 311 16.78 -16.83 13.69
CA PRO A 311 15.42 -16.34 13.49
C PRO A 311 15.37 -14.83 13.70
N LEU A 312 14.69 -14.14 12.77
CA LEU A 312 14.33 -12.73 12.91
C LEU A 312 12.81 -12.57 12.82
N LEU A 313 12.30 -11.46 13.33
CA LEU A 313 10.95 -11.01 13.06
C LEU A 313 10.91 -10.28 11.72
N TRP A 314 9.96 -10.64 10.86
CA TRP A 314 9.78 -10.07 9.53
C TRP A 314 8.39 -9.48 9.40
N ARG A 315 8.25 -8.42 8.61
CA ARG A 315 6.97 -7.85 8.22
C ARG A 315 6.79 -7.92 6.72
N CYS A 316 5.76 -8.65 6.29
CA CYS A 316 5.51 -8.86 4.87
C CYS A 316 5.17 -7.55 4.14
N ARG A 317 5.86 -7.25 3.03
CA ARG A 317 5.58 -6.08 2.19
C ARG A 317 4.19 -6.06 1.54
N TRP A 318 3.52 -7.21 1.41
CA TRP A 318 2.24 -7.30 0.71
C TRP A 318 1.03 -7.24 1.63
N CYS A 319 1.09 -7.95 2.75
CA CYS A 319 -0.05 -8.12 3.65
C CYS A 319 0.20 -7.62 5.07
N THR A 320 1.37 -7.02 5.32
CA THR A 320 1.83 -6.47 6.61
C THR A 320 1.82 -7.44 7.78
N HIS A 321 1.58 -8.73 7.55
CA HIS A 321 1.66 -9.76 8.58
C HIS A 321 3.09 -9.89 9.09
N GLU A 322 3.20 -9.93 10.41
CA GLU A 322 4.46 -10.15 11.13
C GLU A 322 4.64 -11.64 11.40
N PHE A 323 5.82 -12.16 11.09
CA PHE A 323 6.11 -13.58 11.23
C PHE A 323 7.59 -13.82 11.50
N THR A 324 7.90 -14.92 12.16
CA THR A 324 9.28 -15.33 12.45
C THR A 324 9.78 -16.31 11.40
N ALA A 325 10.98 -16.08 10.90
CA ALA A 325 11.67 -17.01 9.98
C ALA A 325 13.19 -16.82 10.10
N SER A 326 13.97 -17.83 9.74
CA SER A 326 15.42 -17.69 9.68
C SER A 326 15.86 -16.83 8.48
N ILE A 327 17.02 -16.19 8.58
CA ILE A 327 17.60 -15.42 7.47
C ILE A 327 17.88 -16.35 6.27
N ALA A 328 18.47 -17.51 6.51
CA ALA A 328 18.75 -18.53 5.50
C ALA A 328 17.49 -19.00 4.77
N ASP A 329 16.39 -19.26 5.47
CA ASP A 329 15.13 -19.66 4.82
C ASP A 329 14.59 -18.56 3.90
N ARG A 330 14.70 -17.30 4.33
CA ARG A 330 14.23 -16.14 3.57
C ARG A 330 15.10 -15.85 2.34
N PHE A 331 16.40 -16.02 2.46
CA PHE A 331 17.36 -15.74 1.40
C PHE A 331 17.53 -16.93 0.44
N LEU A 332 17.93 -18.10 0.96
CA LEU A 332 18.29 -19.29 0.17
C LEU A 332 17.07 -20.05 -0.35
N ARG A 333 16.03 -20.20 0.48
CA ARG A 333 14.84 -21.02 0.17
C ARG A 333 13.63 -20.20 -0.28
N TYR A 334 13.77 -18.88 -0.30
CA TYR A 334 12.69 -17.95 -0.62
C TYR A 334 11.40 -18.22 0.18
N TYR A 335 11.56 -18.54 1.46
CA TYR A 335 10.43 -18.78 2.36
C TYR A 335 9.52 -17.56 2.38
N ARG A 336 8.26 -17.72 1.99
CA ARG A 336 7.29 -16.64 1.86
C ARG A 336 6.50 -16.45 3.15
N CYS A 337 5.87 -15.27 3.28
CA CYS A 337 5.01 -14.97 4.41
C CYS A 337 3.89 -16.04 4.56
N PRO A 338 3.70 -16.64 5.75
CA PRO A 338 2.71 -17.69 5.99
C PRO A 338 1.27 -17.29 5.67
N GLN A 339 0.92 -16.03 5.92
CA GLN A 339 -0.40 -15.49 5.58
C GLN A 339 -0.61 -15.42 4.06
N CYS A 340 0.40 -14.97 3.31
CA CYS A 340 0.34 -14.86 1.84
C CYS A 340 0.36 -16.22 1.12
N THR A 341 0.84 -17.28 1.78
CA THR A 341 0.87 -18.64 1.22
C THR A 341 -0.31 -19.49 1.68
N GLY A 342 -1.07 -19.05 2.68
CA GLY A 342 -2.14 -19.82 3.29
C GLY A 342 -1.66 -20.84 4.33
N ALA A 343 -0.39 -20.80 4.73
CA ALA A 343 0.12 -21.66 5.81
C ALA A 343 -0.46 -21.31 7.19
N VAL A 344 -0.90 -20.07 7.37
CA VAL A 344 -1.68 -19.62 8.53
C VAL A 344 -3.00 -19.05 8.05
N ALA A 345 -4.11 -19.52 8.62
CA ALA A 345 -5.44 -19.01 8.32
C ALA A 345 -5.69 -17.69 9.08
N THR A 346 -6.08 -16.65 8.35
CA THR A 346 -6.37 -15.31 8.86
C THR A 346 -7.57 -14.73 8.12
N PRO A 347 -8.25 -13.70 8.67
CA PRO A 347 -9.34 -13.04 7.95
C PRO A 347 -8.98 -12.57 6.53
N LEU A 348 -7.70 -12.26 6.28
CA LEU A 348 -7.17 -11.78 4.99
C LEU A 348 -6.97 -12.88 3.93
N ASN A 349 -7.02 -14.16 4.30
CA ASN A 349 -6.89 -15.26 3.35
C ASN A 349 -7.95 -16.36 3.51
N LEU A 350 -8.82 -16.29 4.52
CA LEU A 350 -9.93 -17.22 4.69
C LEU A 350 -10.91 -17.15 3.51
N LEU A 351 -11.24 -18.31 2.96
CA LEU A 351 -12.13 -18.44 1.80
C LEU A 351 -13.51 -17.81 2.07
N THR A 352 -14.02 -18.03 3.28
CA THR A 352 -15.34 -17.56 3.74
C THR A 352 -15.47 -16.05 3.80
N ILE A 353 -14.36 -15.34 4.04
CA ILE A 353 -14.32 -13.88 4.17
C ILE A 353 -13.94 -13.25 2.84
N GLN A 354 -12.87 -13.75 2.20
CA GLN A 354 -12.30 -13.11 1.02
C GLN A 354 -13.07 -13.42 -0.26
N ARG A 355 -13.72 -14.60 -0.37
CA ARG A 355 -14.38 -15.06 -1.61
C ARG A 355 -15.77 -15.65 -1.36
N PRO A 356 -16.73 -14.84 -0.87
CA PRO A 356 -18.10 -15.29 -0.64
C PRO A 356 -18.81 -15.74 -1.93
N ASP A 357 -18.38 -15.25 -3.10
CA ASP A 357 -18.83 -15.70 -4.41
C ASP A 357 -18.50 -17.19 -4.66
N VAL A 358 -17.28 -17.60 -4.31
CA VAL A 358 -16.81 -18.99 -4.43
C VAL A 358 -17.51 -19.88 -3.41
N VAL A 359 -17.68 -19.40 -2.18
CA VAL A 359 -18.38 -20.15 -1.11
C VAL A 359 -19.81 -20.52 -1.51
N ARG A 360 -20.51 -19.64 -2.24
CA ARG A 360 -21.87 -19.90 -2.76
C ARG A 360 -21.94 -21.04 -3.78
N GLU A 361 -20.81 -21.44 -4.35
CA GLU A 361 -20.70 -22.57 -5.27
C GLU A 361 -20.31 -23.85 -4.54
N VAL A 362 -19.76 -23.80 -3.32
CA VAL A 362 -19.33 -25.01 -2.60
C VAL A 362 -20.53 -25.92 -2.32
N ALA A 363 -20.39 -27.21 -2.64
CA ALA A 363 -21.43 -28.19 -2.41
C ALA A 363 -21.66 -28.46 -0.92
N GLN A 364 -22.90 -28.79 -0.55
CA GLN A 364 -23.27 -29.11 0.83
C GLN A 364 -22.56 -30.37 1.38
N SER A 365 -22.00 -31.22 0.51
CA SER A 365 -21.21 -32.39 0.90
C SER A 365 -19.90 -32.02 1.60
N VAL A 366 -19.43 -30.77 1.48
CA VAL A 366 -18.25 -30.27 2.19
C VAL A 366 -18.65 -29.88 3.62
N SER A 367 -17.96 -30.43 4.62
CA SER A 367 -18.27 -30.14 6.02
C SER A 367 -18.04 -28.67 6.37
N ARG A 368 -18.91 -28.13 7.24
CA ARG A 368 -18.84 -26.74 7.67
C ARG A 368 -17.50 -26.41 8.35
N THR A 369 -17.00 -27.31 9.19
CA THR A 369 -15.70 -27.14 9.88
C THR A 369 -14.56 -27.02 8.87
N LYS A 370 -14.51 -27.89 7.86
CA LYS A 370 -13.48 -27.82 6.81
C LYS A 370 -13.59 -26.48 6.06
N LEU A 371 -14.80 -26.09 5.66
CA LEU A 371 -15.03 -24.84 4.93
C LEU A 371 -14.62 -23.59 5.71
N LEU A 372 -14.82 -23.57 7.04
CA LEU A 372 -14.46 -22.43 7.89
C LEU A 372 -12.94 -22.22 8.03
N HIS A 373 -12.14 -23.28 7.91
CA HIS A 373 -10.68 -23.20 8.00
C HIS A 373 -9.97 -23.15 6.65
N MET A 374 -10.70 -23.30 5.54
CA MET A 374 -10.11 -23.27 4.21
C MET A 374 -9.66 -21.85 3.82
N THR A 375 -8.48 -21.75 3.23
CA THR A 375 -7.93 -20.51 2.68
C THR A 375 -8.12 -20.42 1.17
N ILE A 376 -8.00 -19.21 0.62
CA ILE A 376 -7.99 -18.97 -0.84
C ILE A 376 -6.76 -19.58 -1.54
N HIS A 377 -5.77 -20.06 -0.79
CA HIS A 377 -4.54 -20.63 -1.29
C HIS A 377 -4.51 -22.17 -1.23
N ASP A 378 -5.53 -22.78 -0.62
CA ASP A 378 -5.58 -24.22 -0.41
C ASP A 378 -5.68 -24.98 -1.72
N ASN A 379 -4.81 -25.98 -1.88
CA ASN A 379 -4.85 -26.91 -3.01
C ASN A 379 -5.87 -28.04 -2.82
N THR A 380 -6.67 -28.00 -1.74
CA THR A 380 -7.67 -29.04 -1.46
C THR A 380 -8.75 -29.03 -2.54
N ILE A 381 -8.97 -30.20 -3.15
CA ILE A 381 -10.04 -30.39 -4.13
C ILE A 381 -11.36 -30.54 -3.38
N VAL A 382 -12.35 -29.75 -3.79
CA VAL A 382 -13.72 -29.82 -3.27
C VAL A 382 -14.72 -29.81 -4.40
N THR A 383 -15.93 -30.28 -4.11
CA THR A 383 -17.04 -30.26 -5.06
C THR A 383 -17.72 -28.90 -5.02
N PHE A 384 -17.91 -28.32 -6.20
CA PHE A 384 -18.69 -27.12 -6.45
C PHE A 384 -19.96 -27.49 -7.23
N VAL A 385 -20.99 -26.66 -7.12
CA VAL A 385 -22.23 -26.74 -7.91
C VAL A 385 -22.36 -25.46 -8.70
N CYS A 386 -22.30 -25.58 -10.02
CA CYS A 386 -22.35 -24.44 -10.92
C CYS A 386 -23.68 -23.70 -10.78
N ARG A 387 -23.63 -22.38 -10.56
CA ARG A 387 -24.84 -21.56 -10.40
C ARG A 387 -25.60 -21.33 -11.71
N THR A 388 -24.97 -21.61 -12.85
CA THR A 388 -25.53 -21.46 -14.21
C THR A 388 -26.21 -22.74 -14.70
N CYS A 389 -25.47 -23.85 -14.77
CA CYS A 389 -25.97 -25.11 -15.32
C CYS A 389 -26.43 -26.12 -14.26
N MET A 390 -26.22 -25.83 -12.96
CA MET A 390 -26.48 -26.72 -11.81
C MET A 390 -25.67 -28.02 -11.81
N SER A 391 -24.68 -28.18 -12.69
CA SER A 391 -23.78 -29.34 -12.69
C SER A 391 -22.83 -29.29 -11.49
N PRO A 392 -22.66 -30.39 -10.73
CA PRO A 392 -21.49 -30.58 -9.90
C PRO A 392 -20.22 -30.54 -10.75
N TYR A 393 -19.11 -30.08 -10.17
CA TYR A 393 -17.77 -30.22 -10.72
C TYR A 393 -16.76 -30.11 -9.57
N ARG A 394 -15.60 -30.73 -9.71
CA ARG A 394 -14.53 -30.73 -8.70
C ARG A 394 -13.36 -29.88 -9.16
N MET A 395 -12.80 -29.10 -8.24
CA MET A 395 -11.64 -28.26 -8.50
C MET A 395 -10.94 -27.93 -7.18
N SER A 396 -9.64 -27.62 -7.23
CA SER A 396 -8.97 -27.06 -6.04
C SER A 396 -9.47 -25.65 -5.75
N VAL A 397 -9.57 -25.31 -4.47
CA VAL A 397 -10.00 -23.97 -4.05
C VAL A 397 -9.08 -22.88 -4.57
N ARG A 398 -7.77 -23.11 -4.53
CA ARG A 398 -6.78 -22.21 -5.11
C ARG A 398 -7.05 -21.94 -6.58
N LEU A 399 -7.26 -22.98 -7.40
CA LEU A 399 -7.50 -22.79 -8.83
C LEU A 399 -8.79 -22.00 -9.06
N ARG A 400 -9.86 -22.32 -8.31
CA ARG A 400 -11.13 -21.57 -8.39
C ARG A 400 -10.96 -20.09 -8.05
N CYS A 401 -10.12 -19.77 -7.07
CA CYS A 401 -9.88 -18.40 -6.63
C CYS A 401 -8.98 -17.60 -7.59
N VAL A 402 -8.04 -18.26 -8.28
CA VAL A 402 -7.14 -17.61 -9.25
C VAL A 402 -7.85 -17.21 -10.54
N LEU A 403 -8.94 -17.89 -10.90
CA LEU A 403 -9.77 -17.51 -12.05
C LEU A 403 -10.36 -16.10 -11.87
N GLN A 404 -10.17 -15.27 -12.89
CA GLN A 404 -10.65 -13.88 -12.91
C GLN A 404 -12.18 -13.83 -12.96
N PRO A 405 -12.80 -12.77 -12.40
CA PRO A 405 -14.22 -12.49 -12.62
C PRO A 405 -14.57 -12.49 -14.11
N GLY A 406 -15.68 -13.13 -14.47
CA GLY A 406 -16.14 -13.27 -15.87
C GLY A 406 -15.59 -14.51 -16.61
N VAL A 407 -14.51 -15.13 -16.13
CA VAL A 407 -14.03 -16.41 -16.65
C VAL A 407 -14.92 -17.56 -16.12
N THR A 408 -15.29 -18.48 -17.01
CA THR A 408 -16.17 -19.59 -16.66
C THR A 408 -15.39 -20.71 -15.97
N ALA A 409 -15.61 -20.88 -14.66
CA ALA A 409 -14.97 -21.93 -13.86
C ALA A 409 -15.55 -23.34 -14.11
N CYS A 410 -16.85 -23.45 -14.37
CA CYS A 410 -17.51 -24.74 -14.60
C CYS A 410 -17.09 -25.35 -15.95
N PRO A 411 -16.51 -26.56 -15.97
CA PRO A 411 -16.04 -27.18 -17.22
C PRO A 411 -17.15 -27.40 -18.25
N LYS A 412 -18.35 -27.80 -17.82
CA LYS A 412 -19.52 -27.94 -18.71
C LYS A 412 -19.93 -26.63 -19.37
N CYS A 413 -19.91 -25.53 -18.61
CA CYS A 413 -20.23 -24.22 -19.15
C CYS A 413 -19.13 -23.74 -20.10
N LEU A 414 -17.86 -23.98 -19.77
CA LEU A 414 -16.72 -23.64 -20.63
C LEU A 414 -16.77 -24.41 -21.96
N TRP A 415 -17.07 -25.71 -21.90
CA TRP A 415 -17.27 -26.55 -23.09
C TRP A 415 -18.39 -26.01 -23.99
N ASN A 416 -19.56 -25.70 -23.42
CA ASN A 416 -20.67 -25.12 -24.18
C ASN A 416 -20.31 -23.78 -24.83
N ARG A 417 -19.52 -22.93 -24.15
CA ARG A 417 -18.97 -21.68 -24.73
C ARG A 417 -18.05 -21.96 -25.91
N SER A 418 -17.16 -22.93 -25.78
CA SER A 418 -16.23 -23.32 -26.85
C SER A 418 -16.96 -23.88 -28.07
N GLN A 419 -17.93 -24.76 -27.87
CA GLN A 419 -18.73 -25.34 -28.96
C GLN A 419 -19.50 -24.26 -29.73
N PHE A 420 -20.14 -23.33 -29.02
CA PHE A 420 -20.82 -22.21 -29.66
C PHE A 420 -19.86 -21.30 -30.45
N ALA A 421 -18.67 -21.02 -29.92
CA ALA A 421 -17.67 -20.23 -30.64
C ALA A 421 -17.22 -20.90 -31.96
N LYS A 422 -17.10 -22.24 -31.97
CA LYS A 422 -16.82 -23.01 -33.19
C LYS A 422 -17.97 -22.91 -34.20
N GLU A 423 -19.22 -23.08 -33.76
CA GLU A 423 -20.42 -22.92 -34.60
C GLU A 423 -20.48 -21.53 -35.25
N VAL A 424 -20.18 -20.47 -34.48
CA VAL A 424 -20.13 -19.08 -34.99
C VAL A 424 -18.99 -18.90 -35.99
N ALA A 425 -17.79 -19.46 -35.72
CA ALA A 425 -16.64 -19.35 -36.61
C ALA A 425 -16.91 -19.99 -37.98
N VAL A 426 -17.52 -21.19 -37.99
CA VAL A 426 -17.94 -21.88 -39.22
C VAL A 426 -18.98 -21.04 -39.97
N ALA A 427 -20.03 -20.57 -39.27
CA ALA A 427 -21.08 -19.76 -39.89
C ALA A 427 -20.61 -18.40 -40.43
N ASN A 428 -19.51 -17.86 -39.90
CA ASN A 428 -18.86 -16.64 -40.40
C ASN A 428 -17.97 -16.93 -41.62
N ALA A 429 -17.25 -18.07 -41.62
CA ALA A 429 -16.40 -18.48 -42.73
C ALA A 429 -17.22 -18.80 -43.99
N GLU A 430 -18.39 -19.42 -43.83
CA GLU A 430 -19.31 -19.75 -44.93
C GLU A 430 -19.98 -18.51 -45.55
N ARG A 431 -19.96 -17.35 -44.88
CA ARG A 431 -20.78 -16.18 -45.26
C ARG A 431 -20.07 -15.09 -46.07
N GLY A 432 -18.74 -14.96 -46.00
CA GLY A 432 -18.06 -13.77 -46.51
C GLY A 432 -18.58 -12.46 -45.87
N ALA A 433 -18.20 -11.29 -46.44
CA ALA A 433 -18.42 -9.95 -45.88
C ALA A 433 -19.87 -9.40 -45.95
N LEU A 434 -20.91 -10.22 -45.72
CA LEU A 434 -22.30 -9.76 -45.67
C LEU A 434 -22.73 -9.40 -44.22
N SER A 435 -23.40 -8.25 -44.08
CA SER A 435 -23.46 -7.40 -42.87
C SER A 435 -24.47 -7.79 -41.76
N ALA A 436 -25.15 -8.93 -41.84
CA ALA A 436 -26.17 -9.31 -40.86
C ALA A 436 -25.67 -10.39 -39.87
N ALA A 437 -25.59 -10.01 -38.59
CA ALA A 437 -25.17 -10.89 -37.50
C ALA A 437 -26.04 -12.16 -37.39
N PRO A 438 -25.47 -13.35 -37.15
CA PRO A 438 -26.25 -14.57 -36.96
C PRO A 438 -27.21 -14.43 -35.76
N ARG A 439 -28.51 -14.71 -35.96
CA ARG A 439 -29.45 -14.97 -34.85
C ARG A 439 -29.25 -16.39 -34.31
N LEU A 440 -28.05 -16.69 -33.84
CA LEU A 440 -27.79 -17.98 -33.18
C LEU A 440 -28.41 -17.95 -31.78
N SER A 441 -29.24 -18.96 -31.50
CA SER A 441 -30.03 -19.02 -30.27
C SER A 441 -29.13 -19.26 -29.05
N MET A 442 -29.01 -18.24 -28.18
CA MET A 442 -28.33 -18.27 -26.87
C MET A 442 -28.97 -19.24 -25.85
N LYS A 443 -29.90 -20.12 -26.25
CA LYS A 443 -30.55 -21.11 -25.37
C LYS A 443 -29.53 -21.95 -24.57
N LYS A 444 -28.34 -22.23 -25.12
CA LYS A 444 -27.26 -22.99 -24.46
C LYS A 444 -26.61 -22.27 -23.25
N PHE A 445 -26.82 -20.96 -23.09
CA PHE A 445 -26.28 -20.15 -21.97
C PHE A 445 -27.35 -19.71 -20.96
N ARG A 446 -28.60 -20.15 -21.12
CA ARG A 446 -29.65 -19.82 -20.16
C ARG A 446 -29.40 -20.51 -18.83
N LEU A 447 -29.64 -19.78 -17.74
CA LEU A 447 -29.65 -20.32 -16.39
C LEU A 447 -30.63 -21.51 -16.35
N LYS A 448 -30.16 -22.68 -15.88
CA LYS A 448 -31.02 -23.84 -15.68
C LYS A 448 -32.07 -23.48 -14.62
N ARG A 449 -33.36 -23.67 -14.94
CA ARG A 449 -34.45 -23.34 -14.01
C ARG A 449 -34.32 -24.20 -12.76
N ARG A 450 -34.27 -23.53 -11.60
CA ARG A 450 -34.12 -24.17 -10.28
C ARG A 450 -35.49 -24.63 -9.79
N ARG A 451 -35.80 -25.89 -10.07
CA ARG A 451 -37.05 -26.58 -9.68
C ARG A 451 -36.70 -27.81 -8.85
N ARG A 452 -37.67 -28.34 -8.10
CA ARG A 452 -37.51 -29.52 -7.23
C ARG A 452 -36.74 -30.65 -7.91
N GLY A 453 -37.19 -31.08 -9.10
CA GLY A 453 -36.51 -32.13 -9.87
C GLY A 453 -35.03 -31.84 -10.17
N THR A 454 -34.67 -30.60 -10.54
CA THR A 454 -33.26 -30.21 -10.75
C THR A 454 -32.44 -30.35 -9.46
N PHE A 455 -33.00 -29.96 -8.32
CA PHE A 455 -32.31 -30.09 -7.03
C PHE A 455 -32.15 -31.56 -6.61
N ASP A 456 -33.15 -32.39 -6.86
CA ASP A 456 -33.12 -33.80 -6.49
C ASP A 456 -32.08 -34.57 -7.33
N THR A 457 -31.99 -34.31 -8.64
CA THR A 457 -30.93 -34.88 -9.50
C THR A 457 -29.53 -34.54 -8.96
N VAL A 458 -29.27 -33.26 -8.69
CA VAL A 458 -27.97 -32.80 -8.19
C VAL A 458 -27.69 -33.40 -6.81
N ARG A 459 -28.69 -33.50 -5.93
CA ARG A 459 -28.53 -34.10 -4.61
C ARG A 459 -28.16 -35.58 -4.71
N ASN A 460 -28.74 -36.31 -5.67
CA ASN A 460 -28.44 -37.72 -5.90
C ASN A 460 -27.00 -37.89 -6.41
N GLU A 461 -26.57 -37.09 -7.38
CA GLU A 461 -25.16 -37.08 -7.86
C GLU A 461 -24.18 -36.81 -6.70
N LEU A 462 -24.47 -35.82 -5.85
CA LEU A 462 -23.63 -35.51 -4.69
C LEU A 462 -23.60 -36.62 -3.63
N ARG A 463 -24.65 -37.44 -3.52
CA ARG A 463 -24.72 -38.58 -2.59
C ARG A 463 -23.92 -39.79 -3.07
N GLN A 464 -23.82 -39.99 -4.39
CA GLN A 464 -23.03 -41.09 -4.98
C GLN A 464 -21.54 -40.96 -4.67
N ARG A 465 -21.04 -39.74 -4.44
CA ARG A 465 -19.67 -39.45 -4.01
C ARG A 465 -18.58 -40.10 -4.86
N ASP A 466 -18.76 -40.19 -6.18
CA ASP A 466 -17.68 -40.62 -7.07
C ASP A 466 -16.50 -39.63 -6.95
N PRO A 467 -15.38 -40.03 -6.30
CA PRO A 467 -14.30 -39.12 -6.03
C PRO A 467 -13.28 -39.04 -7.17
N ASP A 468 -13.31 -40.03 -8.05
CA ASP A 468 -12.34 -40.22 -9.11
C ASP A 468 -12.77 -39.46 -10.37
N LEU A 469 -14.08 -39.33 -10.58
CA LEU A 469 -14.62 -38.48 -11.64
C LEU A 469 -14.68 -37.00 -11.22
N MET A 470 -13.98 -36.15 -11.99
CA MET A 470 -13.91 -34.71 -11.69
C MET A 470 -15.13 -33.89 -12.16
N ASN A 471 -15.87 -34.34 -13.18
CA ASN A 471 -16.92 -33.58 -13.85
C ASN A 471 -18.20 -34.36 -14.05
#